data_AF-A0A177LLT0-F1
#
_entry.id   AF-A0A177LLT0-F1
#
_cell.length_a   1.000
_cell.length_b   1.000
_cell.length_c   1.000
_cell.angle_alpha   90.00
_cell.angle_beta   90.00
_cell.angle_gamma   90.00
#
_symmetry.space_group_name_H-M   'P 1'
#
loop_
_entity.id
_entity.type
_entity.pdbx_description
1 polymer ?
#
loop_
_entity_poly.entity_id
_entity_poly.type
_entity_poly.pdbx_seq_one_letter_code
_entity_poly.pdbx_strand_id
1 'polypeptide(L)' 'MGIFLVVEAVKSGMWLLVFVGAVFVAMPLLNIGCCATGNCSVPTRNSKNNKDEVEYEEIK' A
#
# COMPACT_ATOMS: atom_id res chain seq x y z
N MET A 1 0.22 10.11 5.54
CA MET A 1 -0.62 9.58 6.63
C MET A 1 0.19 8.92 7.74
N GLY A 2 1.19 8.06 7.47
CA GLY A 2 1.99 7.43 8.54
C GLY A 2 2.69 8.41 9.49
N ILE A 3 3.36 9.45 8.97
CA ILE A 3 4.06 10.45 9.81
C ILE A 3 3.08 11.22 10.71
N PHE A 4 1.87 11.50 10.20
CA PHE A 4 0.83 12.19 10.97
C PHE A 4 0.42 11.38 12.22
N LEU A 5 0.26 10.06 12.08
CA LEU A 5 -0.04 9.16 13.20
C LEU A 5 1.06 9.17 14.26
N VAL A 6 2.33 9.25 13.86
CA VAL A 6 3.46 9.33 14.80
C VAL A 6 3.42 10.64 15.59
N VAL A 7 3.12 11.76 14.93
CA VAL A 7 3.01 13.07 15.58
C VAL A 7 1.88 13.09 16.61
N GLU A 8 0.71 12.54 16.27
CA GLU A 8 -0.40 12.42 17.22
C GLU A 8 -0.07 11.48 18.38
N ALA A 9 0.62 10.37 18.12
CA ALA A 9 1.08 9.44 19.16
C ALA A 9 2.09 10.07 20.12
N VAL A 10 2.98 10.94 19.64
CA VAL A 10 3.89 11.69 20.51
C VAL A 10 3.11 12.69 21.36
N LYS A 11 2.14 13.40 20.76
CA LYS A 11 1.27 14.34 21.47
C LYS A 11 0.40 13.68 22.55
N SER A 12 0.00 12.42 22.36
CA SER A 12 -0.77 11.68 23.37
C SER A 12 0.07 11.22 24.56
N GLY A 13 1.41 11.32 24.49
CA GLY A 13 2.33 10.88 25.54
C GLY A 13 2.45 9.36 25.68
N MET A 14 1.73 8.59 24.86
CA MET A 14 1.76 7.13 24.88
C MET A 14 2.93 6.60 24.06
N TRP A 15 4.04 6.29 24.73
CA TRP A 15 5.25 5.75 24.09
C TRP A 15 5.02 4.48 23.26
N LEU A 16 4.09 3.62 23.69
CA LEU A 16 3.72 2.41 22.94
C LEU A 16 3.18 2.77 21.54
N LEU A 17 2.32 3.78 21.44
CA LEU A 17 1.77 4.22 20.15
C LEU A 17 2.86 4.84 19.26
N VAL A 18 3.84 5.53 19.85
CA VAL A 18 4.99 6.06 19.11
C VAL A 18 5.79 4.92 18.48
N PHE A 19 6.05 3.85 19.23
CA PHE A 19 6.74 2.67 18.72
C PHE A 19 5.98 1.99 17.57
N VAL A 20 4.67 1.76 17.75
CA VAL A 20 3.84 1.14 16.71
C VAL A 20 3.76 2.02 15.47
N GLY A 21 3.59 3.34 15.64
CA GLY A 21 3.60 4.29 14.53
C GLY A 21 4.94 4.32 13.79
N ALA A 22 6.06 4.23 14.50
CA ALA A 22 7.38 4.16 13.90
C ALA A 22 7.56 2.88 13.06
N VAL A 23 7.14 1.72 13.57
CA VAL A 23 7.15 0.46 12.80
C VAL A 23 6.26 0.56 11.56
N PHE A 24 5.08 1.17 11.71
CA PHE A 24 4.14 1.36 10.61
C PHE A 24 4.69 2.26 9.50
N VAL A 25 5.45 3.31 9.86
CA VAL A 25 6.16 4.17 8.88
C VAL A 25 7.37 3.44 8.27
N ALA A 26 8.07 2.62 9.05
CA ALA A 26 9.23 1.87 8.59
C ALA A 26 8.89 0.77 7.57
N MET A 27 7.74 0.11 7.70
CA MET A 27 7.29 -0.93 6.76
C MET A 27 7.34 -0.50 5.28
N PRO A 28 6.59 0.54 4.85
CA PRO A 28 6.63 0.98 3.45
C PRO A 28 7.98 1.56 3.04
N LEU A 29 8.73 2.19 3.96
CA LEU A 29 10.06 2.76 3.66
C LEU A 29 11.12 1.69 3.37
N LEU A 30 11.09 0.59 4.12
CA LEU A 30 11.99 -0.54 3.91
C LEU A 30 11.43 -1.54 2.89
N ASN A 31 10.29 -1.22 2.26
CA ASN A 31 9.56 -2.10 1.36
C ASN A 31 9.27 -3.47 2.01
N ILE A 32 8.96 -3.47 3.31
CA ILE A 32 8.60 -4.64 4.12
C ILE A 32 7.07 -4.69 4.24
N GLY A 33 6.45 -5.78 3.78
CA GLY A 33 5.01 -6.00 3.84
C GLY A 33 4.47 -6.74 2.63
N CYS A 34 3.17 -6.57 2.33
CA CYS A 34 2.49 -7.25 1.23
C CYS A 34 3.11 -6.94 -0.16
N CYS A 35 3.72 -5.76 -0.32
CA CYS A 35 4.41 -5.38 -1.54
C CYS A 35 5.78 -6.08 -1.70
N ALA A 36 6.43 -6.47 -0.59
CA ALA A 36 7.78 -7.04 -0.59
C ALA A 36 7.85 -8.40 -1.30
N THR A 37 6.85 -9.25 -1.05
CA THR A 37 6.74 -10.60 -1.66
C THR A 37 5.93 -10.60 -2.95
N GLY A 38 5.52 -9.43 -3.47
CA GLY A 38 4.66 -9.35 -4.65
C GLY A 38 3.21 -9.78 -4.40
N ASN A 39 2.77 -9.92 -3.15
CA ASN A 39 1.38 -10.28 -2.82
C ASN A 39 0.40 -9.12 -3.08
N CYS A 40 0.87 -7.88 -3.11
CA CYS A 40 0.14 -6.71 -3.60
C CYS A 40 0.45 -6.38 -5.07
N SER A 41 1.09 -7.31 -5.81
CA SER A 41 1.37 -7.14 -7.24
C SER A 41 0.08 -7.20 -8.05
N VAL A 42 -0.11 -6.21 -8.93
CA VAL A 42 -1.14 -6.28 -9.97
C VAL A 42 -0.69 -7.35 -10.97
N PRO A 43 -1.56 -8.30 -11.38
CA PRO A 43 -1.19 -9.31 -12.36
C PRO A 43 -0.62 -8.64 -13.61
N THR A 44 0.60 -9.00 -13.99
CA THR A 44 1.23 -8.47 -15.18
C THR A 44 0.42 -8.96 -16.38
N ARG A 45 -0.21 -8.05 -17.13
CA ARG A 45 -0.89 -8.40 -18.37
C ARG A 45 0.15 -8.97 -19.33
N ASN A 46 0.18 -10.29 -19.49
CA ASN A 46 0.90 -10.92 -20.57
C ASN A 46 0.31 -10.37 -21.86
N SER A 47 1.04 -9.50 -22.57
CA SER A 47 0.65 -9.03 -23.89
C SER A 47 0.80 -10.20 -24.88
N LYS A 48 -0.09 -11.18 -24.76
CA LYS A 48 -0.42 -12.03 -25.90
C LYS A 48 -1.33 -11.15 -26.75
N ASN A 49 -0.83 -10.76 -27.93
CA ASN A 49 -1.58 -10.06 -28.98
C ASN A 49 -2.80 -10.89 -29.43
N ASN A 50 -3.78 -11.14 -28.58
CA ASN A 50 -5.13 -11.46 -29.01
C ASN A 50 -5.93 -10.17 -28.88
N LYS A 51 -6.13 -9.55 -30.04
CA LYS A 51 -7.04 -8.43 -30.26
C LYS A 51 -8.47 -8.97 -30.22
N ASP A 52 -8.88 -9.53 -29.09
CA ASP A 52 -10.29 -9.82 -28.88
C ASP A 52 -10.92 -8.47 -28.54
N GLU A 53 -11.64 -7.93 -29.52
CA GLU A 53 -12.39 -6.68 -29.45
C GLU A 53 -13.48 -6.84 -28.39
N VAL A 54 -13.16 -6.51 -27.15
CA VAL A 54 -14.14 -6.47 -26.05
C VAL A 54 -14.99 -5.22 -26.25
N GLU A 55 -16.27 -5.41 -26.57
CA GLU A 55 -17.26 -4.35 -26.61
C GLU A 55 -17.51 -3.86 -25.18
N TYR A 56 -17.16 -2.61 -24.90
CA TYR A 56 -17.37 -2.00 -23.59
C TYR A 56 -18.72 -1.29 -23.61
N GLU A 57 -19.66 -1.76 -22.81
CA GLU A 57 -20.91 -1.05 -22.58
C GLU A 57 -20.66 0.07 -21.58
N GLU A 58 -20.67 1.32 -22.07
CA GLU A 58 -20.48 2.51 -21.24
C GLU A 58 -21.67 2.70 -20.31
N ILE A 59 -21.43 2.56 -19.00
CA ILE A 59 -22.47 2.79 -17.99
C ILE A 59 -22.56 4.30 -17.75
N LYS A 60 -23.70 4.89 -18.16
CA LYS A 60 -24.02 6.32 -18.04
C LYS A 60 -24.33 6.75 -16.60
#